data_AF-W1FAX0-F1
#
_entry.id   AF-W1FAX0-F1
#
_cell.length_a   1.000
_cell.length_b   1.000
_cell.length_c   1.000
_cell.angle_alpha   90.00
_cell.angle_beta   90.00
_cell.angle_gamma   90.00
#
_symmetry.space_group_name_H-M   'P 1'
#
loop_
_entity.id
_entity.type
_entity.pdbx_description
1 polymer ?
#
loop_
_entity_poly.entity_id
_entity_poly.type
_entity_poly.pdbx_seq_one_letter_code
_entity_poly.pdbx_strand_id
1 'polypeptide(L)'
;MGKLALAAKITHVPSMYLSELPGKNHGCRQGAIDGHKEISKRCREMGVDTIIVFDTHWLVNSAYHINCADHFEGIYTSNELPHFIRDMTYNYEGNPELGQLIADEALKLGVRAKAHNIPSLKLEYGTLVPMRYMNEDKHFKVVSISAFCTVHDFADSRKLGEAILKAIEQYDGTVAVLASGSLSHRFIDDQRAEEGMNSYTREFDRQMDERVVKLWREGQFKEFCNMLPEYADYCYGEGNMHDTVMLLGMLGWDKYDARWSLSPSYSQALAPVRLTLFSRFPRKEPPCRTLSWNVLKIFVKKPAYLSCLPVLTLHWRQRGFFRLGEYVAGRTGSIPGKWLMASTITPLCI
;
A
#
# COMPACT_ATOMS: atom_id res chain seq x y z
N MET A 1 5.41 -9.80 -26.51
CA MET A 1 6.06 -9.17 -25.33
C MET A 1 4.95 -8.58 -24.49
N GLY A 2 4.84 -9.03 -23.25
CA GLY A 2 3.76 -8.61 -22.38
C GLY A 2 3.94 -7.20 -21.86
N LYS A 3 2.84 -6.65 -21.36
CA LYS A 3 2.73 -5.23 -21.03
C LYS A 3 2.15 -5.04 -19.66
N LEU A 4 2.86 -4.33 -18.79
CA LEU A 4 2.28 -3.73 -17.60
C LEU A 4 1.50 -2.46 -18.00
N ALA A 5 0.18 -2.53 -18.00
CA ALA A 5 -0.67 -1.41 -18.43
C ALA A 5 -1.01 -0.46 -17.29
N LEU A 6 -1.22 -0.98 -16.09
CA LEU A 6 -1.65 -0.22 -14.92
C LEU A 6 -1.04 -0.80 -13.65
N ALA A 7 -0.61 0.08 -12.77
CA ALA A 7 -0.23 -0.28 -11.41
C ALA A 7 -0.93 0.67 -10.44
N ALA A 8 -1.46 0.12 -9.34
CA ALA A 8 -2.21 0.90 -8.36
C ALA A 8 -2.06 0.40 -6.93
N LYS A 9 -2.06 1.32 -5.98
CA LYS A 9 -2.39 1.03 -4.57
C LYS A 9 -3.90 1.19 -4.42
N ILE A 10 -4.58 0.20 -3.83
CA ILE A 10 -6.03 0.16 -3.68
C ILE A 10 -6.43 -0.26 -2.26
N THR A 11 -7.63 0.13 -1.83
CA THR A 11 -8.22 -0.31 -0.56
C THR A 11 -9.13 -1.52 -0.76
N HIS A 12 -9.19 -2.41 0.23
CA HIS A 12 -10.10 -3.56 0.25
C HIS A 12 -10.89 -3.65 1.56
N VAL A 13 -11.12 -2.51 2.23
CA VAL A 13 -11.76 -2.49 3.55
C VAL A 13 -13.09 -3.27 3.53
N PRO A 14 -13.32 -4.23 4.45
CA PRO A 14 -14.54 -5.05 4.47
C PRO A 14 -15.84 -4.25 4.56
N SER A 15 -15.76 -3.02 5.08
CA SER A 15 -16.89 -2.07 5.08
C SER A 15 -17.39 -1.68 3.68
N MET A 16 -16.63 -1.94 2.61
CA MET A 16 -17.13 -1.82 1.23
C MET A 16 -18.27 -2.79 0.98
N TYR A 17 -18.14 -4.04 1.43
CA TYR A 17 -19.21 -5.03 1.33
C TYR A 17 -20.44 -4.62 2.16
N LEU A 18 -20.23 -4.13 3.39
CA LEU A 18 -21.31 -3.56 4.20
C LEU A 18 -22.01 -2.37 3.54
N SER A 19 -21.29 -1.60 2.73
CA SER A 19 -21.84 -0.44 2.01
C SER A 19 -22.86 -0.83 0.95
N GLU A 20 -22.85 -2.07 0.46
CA GLU A 20 -23.83 -2.56 -0.51
C GLU A 20 -25.13 -3.00 0.17
N LEU A 21 -25.03 -3.52 1.40
CA LEU A 21 -26.16 -4.11 2.10
C LEU A 21 -27.13 -3.03 2.60
N PRO A 22 -28.45 -3.27 2.59
CA PRO A 22 -29.41 -2.39 3.23
C PRO A 22 -29.12 -2.24 4.74
N GLY A 23 -29.23 -1.02 5.26
CA GLY A 23 -29.07 -0.74 6.69
C GLY A 23 -28.27 0.54 6.96
N LYS A 24 -27.81 0.69 8.22
CA LYS A 24 -27.15 1.92 8.70
C LYS A 24 -25.89 2.32 7.91
N ASN A 25 -25.21 1.35 7.31
CA ASN A 25 -23.94 1.53 6.60
C ASN A 25 -24.12 1.59 5.07
N HIS A 26 -25.36 1.51 4.56
CA HIS A 26 -25.61 1.53 3.12
C HIS A 26 -25.04 2.81 2.49
N GLY A 27 -24.26 2.65 1.41
CA GLY A 27 -23.60 3.76 0.70
C GLY A 27 -22.38 4.38 1.39
N CYS A 28 -21.96 3.91 2.59
CA CYS A 28 -20.88 4.56 3.35
C CYS A 28 -19.47 4.43 2.72
N ARG A 29 -19.32 3.64 1.65
CA ARG A 29 -18.07 3.44 0.89
C ARG A 29 -18.24 3.65 -0.62
N GLN A 30 -19.30 4.32 -1.07
CA GLN A 30 -19.58 4.47 -2.50
C GLN A 30 -18.38 5.02 -3.30
N GLY A 31 -17.67 6.03 -2.78
CA GLY A 31 -16.49 6.58 -3.46
C GLY A 31 -15.35 5.58 -3.67
N ALA A 32 -15.16 4.63 -2.73
CA ALA A 32 -14.17 3.56 -2.89
C ALA A 32 -14.63 2.53 -3.92
N ILE A 33 -15.91 2.15 -3.91
CA ILE A 33 -16.52 1.23 -4.87
C ILE A 33 -16.43 1.82 -6.29
N ASP A 34 -16.80 3.09 -6.46
CA ASP A 34 -16.70 3.80 -7.73
C ASP A 34 -15.25 3.91 -8.21
N GLY A 35 -14.32 4.10 -7.27
CA GLY A 35 -12.89 4.03 -7.52
C GLY A 35 -12.48 2.71 -8.18
N HIS A 36 -12.91 1.57 -7.63
CA HIS A 36 -12.66 0.24 -8.18
C HIS A 36 -13.25 0.05 -9.58
N LYS A 37 -14.51 0.48 -9.77
CA LYS A 37 -15.18 0.43 -11.08
C LYS A 37 -14.45 1.25 -12.14
N GLU A 38 -13.94 2.43 -11.77
CA GLU A 38 -13.12 3.25 -12.66
C GLU A 38 -11.79 2.57 -13.03
N ILE A 39 -11.14 1.84 -12.10
CA ILE A 39 -9.95 1.04 -12.42
C ILE A 39 -10.29 -0.03 -13.45
N SER A 40 -11.38 -0.77 -13.20
CA SER A 40 -11.83 -1.84 -14.10
C SER A 40 -12.08 -1.32 -15.49
N LYS A 41 -12.79 -0.18 -15.61
CA LYS A 41 -13.03 0.50 -16.88
C LYS A 41 -11.71 0.82 -17.60
N ARG A 42 -10.74 1.44 -16.90
CA ARG A 42 -9.43 1.77 -17.49
C ARG A 42 -8.64 0.53 -17.89
N CYS A 43 -8.68 -0.53 -17.10
CA CYS A 43 -8.02 -1.80 -17.43
C CYS A 43 -8.57 -2.36 -18.75
N ARG A 44 -9.90 -2.34 -18.94
CA ARG A 44 -10.55 -2.76 -20.19
C ARG A 44 -10.14 -1.89 -21.38
N GLU A 45 -10.17 -0.57 -21.22
CA GLU A 45 -9.73 0.38 -22.24
C GLU A 45 -8.26 0.17 -22.66
N MET A 46 -7.43 -0.32 -21.74
CA MET A 46 -6.01 -0.63 -21.99
C MET A 46 -5.75 -2.06 -22.46
N GLY A 47 -6.80 -2.88 -22.59
CA GLY A 47 -6.73 -4.27 -23.05
C GLY A 47 -6.15 -5.25 -22.02
N VAL A 48 -6.26 -4.95 -20.72
CA VAL A 48 -5.81 -5.85 -19.64
C VAL A 48 -6.60 -7.15 -19.66
N ASP A 49 -5.90 -8.29 -19.68
CA ASP A 49 -6.50 -9.63 -19.57
C ASP A 49 -6.27 -10.29 -18.20
N THR A 50 -5.25 -9.86 -17.45
CA THR A 50 -4.91 -10.45 -16.15
C THR A 50 -4.66 -9.37 -15.09
N ILE A 51 -5.21 -9.57 -13.89
CA ILE A 51 -4.94 -8.75 -12.71
C ILE A 51 -4.13 -9.56 -11.71
N ILE A 52 -2.98 -9.01 -11.31
CA ILE A 52 -2.21 -9.47 -10.15
C ILE A 52 -2.64 -8.63 -8.94
N VAL A 53 -2.99 -9.29 -7.84
CA VAL A 53 -3.31 -8.63 -6.57
C VAL A 53 -2.27 -9.01 -5.51
N PHE A 54 -1.68 -8.02 -4.86
CA PHE A 54 -0.90 -8.23 -3.64
C PHE A 54 -1.88 -8.22 -2.46
N ASP A 55 -2.05 -9.37 -1.84
CA ASP A 55 -3.09 -9.62 -0.83
C ASP A 55 -2.50 -9.51 0.58
N THR A 56 -2.80 -8.40 1.26
CA THR A 56 -2.35 -8.12 2.63
C THR A 56 -3.16 -8.85 3.71
N HIS A 57 -4.08 -9.75 3.34
CA HIS A 57 -4.71 -10.71 4.24
C HIS A 57 -4.22 -12.14 4.05
N TRP A 58 -3.43 -12.41 3.00
CA TRP A 58 -2.80 -13.70 2.84
C TRP A 58 -1.49 -13.77 3.61
N LEU A 59 -1.60 -14.22 4.87
CA LEU A 59 -0.49 -14.39 5.80
C LEU A 59 0.43 -15.54 5.38
N VAL A 60 1.74 -15.25 5.32
CA VAL A 60 2.79 -16.23 5.04
C VAL A 60 4.00 -16.04 5.97
N ASN A 61 4.59 -17.16 6.38
CA ASN A 61 5.75 -17.18 7.29
C ASN A 61 7.02 -17.77 6.64
N SER A 62 6.97 -18.18 5.37
CA SER A 62 8.15 -18.72 4.67
C SER A 62 7.95 -18.62 3.17
N ALA A 63 8.94 -18.07 2.45
CA ALA A 63 8.86 -17.81 1.01
C ALA A 63 7.69 -16.88 0.64
N TYR A 64 7.73 -16.34 -0.58
CA TYR A 64 6.58 -15.65 -1.15
C TYR A 64 5.71 -16.66 -1.87
N HIS A 65 4.40 -16.58 -1.69
CA HIS A 65 3.44 -17.49 -2.29
C HIS A 65 2.62 -16.77 -3.37
N ILE A 66 2.46 -17.43 -4.51
CA ILE A 66 1.71 -16.93 -5.67
C ILE A 66 0.59 -17.93 -5.91
N ASN A 67 -0.65 -17.54 -5.63
CA ASN A 67 -1.84 -18.34 -5.93
C ASN A 67 -2.27 -18.05 -7.37
N CYS A 68 -2.06 -19.03 -8.22
CA CYS A 68 -2.28 -18.95 -9.66
C CYS A 68 -2.98 -20.23 -10.15
N ALA A 69 -3.96 -20.71 -9.39
CA ALA A 69 -4.76 -21.87 -9.79
C ALA A 69 -5.43 -21.66 -11.15
N ASP A 70 -5.83 -22.75 -11.81
CA ASP A 70 -6.56 -22.64 -13.09
C ASP A 70 -7.88 -21.86 -12.93
N HIS A 71 -8.57 -22.09 -11.81
CA HIS A 71 -9.88 -21.52 -11.53
C HIS A 71 -10.09 -21.32 -10.03
N PHE A 72 -10.78 -20.23 -9.67
CA PHE A 72 -11.13 -19.89 -8.30
C PHE A 72 -12.65 -19.82 -8.15
N GLU A 73 -13.23 -20.75 -7.41
CA GLU A 73 -14.65 -20.72 -7.06
C GLU A 73 -14.85 -21.07 -5.59
N GLY A 74 -15.86 -20.44 -4.97
CA GLY A 74 -16.29 -20.74 -3.61
C GLY A 74 -17.25 -19.73 -3.00
N ILE A 75 -17.48 -19.92 -1.71
CA ILE A 75 -18.23 -19.01 -0.83
C ILE A 75 -17.28 -18.63 0.30
N TYR A 76 -17.11 -17.33 0.52
CA TYR A 76 -16.18 -16.78 1.50
C TYR A 76 -16.92 -16.07 2.64
N THR A 77 -16.48 -16.35 3.87
CA THR A 77 -16.81 -15.58 5.07
C THR A 77 -15.50 -15.15 5.70
N SER A 78 -15.40 -13.87 6.10
CA SER A 78 -14.15 -13.36 6.67
C SER A 78 -13.86 -14.02 8.01
N ASN A 79 -12.66 -14.57 8.17
CA ASN A 79 -12.19 -15.11 9.44
C ASN A 79 -11.94 -13.99 10.47
N GLU A 80 -11.57 -12.80 10.00
CA GLU A 80 -11.25 -11.64 10.84
C GLU A 80 -12.52 -10.87 11.24
N LEU A 81 -13.43 -10.67 10.27
CA LEU A 81 -14.66 -9.88 10.45
C LEU A 81 -15.87 -10.57 9.81
N PRO A 82 -16.33 -11.73 10.34
CA PRO A 82 -17.44 -12.50 9.76
C PRO A 82 -18.78 -11.76 9.80
N HIS A 83 -18.92 -10.78 10.69
CA HIS A 83 -20.08 -9.90 10.77
C HIS A 83 -20.05 -8.75 9.73
N PHE A 84 -18.94 -8.61 8.99
CA PHE A 84 -18.83 -7.69 7.85
C PHE A 84 -19.04 -8.44 6.54
N ILE A 85 -18.21 -9.45 6.27
CA ILE A 85 -18.29 -10.27 5.05
C ILE A 85 -18.73 -11.67 5.42
N ARG A 86 -19.90 -12.07 4.93
CA ARG A 86 -20.49 -13.39 5.14
C ARG A 86 -21.09 -13.90 3.83
N ASP A 87 -20.86 -15.18 3.54
CA ASP A 87 -21.44 -15.90 2.41
C ASP A 87 -21.22 -15.22 1.04
N MET A 88 -20.06 -14.59 0.86
CA MET A 88 -19.68 -13.93 -0.39
C MET A 88 -19.28 -14.97 -1.43
N THR A 89 -20.16 -15.24 -2.40
CA THR A 89 -19.88 -16.09 -3.56
C THR A 89 -18.87 -15.44 -4.49
N TYR A 90 -17.95 -16.21 -5.05
CA TYR A 90 -17.02 -15.76 -6.08
C TYR A 90 -16.71 -16.86 -7.09
N ASN A 91 -16.37 -16.46 -8.32
CA ASN A 91 -15.98 -17.36 -9.40
C ASN A 91 -15.11 -16.59 -10.42
N TYR A 92 -13.84 -16.94 -10.57
CA TYR A 92 -12.85 -16.26 -11.42
C TYR A 92 -11.94 -17.26 -12.12
N GLU A 93 -11.50 -16.93 -13.33
CA GLU A 93 -10.40 -17.63 -13.99
C GLU A 93 -9.07 -17.22 -13.36
N GLY A 94 -8.13 -18.15 -13.23
CA GLY A 94 -6.77 -17.85 -12.80
C GLY A 94 -5.75 -17.89 -13.94
N ASN A 95 -4.47 -17.75 -13.60
CA ASN A 95 -3.39 -17.69 -14.59
C ASN A 95 -2.12 -18.42 -14.12
N PRO A 96 -2.06 -19.76 -14.24
CA PRO A 96 -0.90 -20.56 -13.82
C PRO A 96 0.38 -20.22 -14.59
N GLU A 97 0.27 -19.89 -15.87
CA GLU A 97 1.42 -19.53 -16.71
C GLU A 97 2.13 -18.29 -16.15
N LEU A 98 1.40 -17.20 -15.95
CA LEU A 98 1.98 -15.97 -15.39
C LEU A 98 2.49 -16.20 -13.96
N GLY A 99 1.76 -16.96 -13.15
CA GLY A 99 2.20 -17.28 -11.78
C GLY A 99 3.53 -18.04 -11.74
N GLN A 100 3.72 -19.01 -12.64
CA GLN A 100 4.97 -19.75 -12.75
C GLN A 100 6.12 -18.87 -13.24
N LEU A 101 5.89 -18.01 -14.24
CA LEU A 101 6.89 -17.05 -14.72
C LEU A 101 7.39 -16.14 -13.59
N ILE A 102 6.49 -15.65 -12.72
CA ILE A 102 6.85 -14.81 -11.57
C ILE A 102 7.74 -15.58 -10.60
N ALA A 103 7.38 -16.83 -10.27
CA ALA A 103 8.18 -17.66 -9.36
C ALA A 103 9.59 -17.90 -9.92
N ASP A 104 9.70 -18.20 -11.21
CA ASP A 104 10.98 -18.46 -11.87
C ASP A 104 11.87 -17.21 -11.91
N GLU A 105 11.32 -16.04 -12.23
CA GLU A 105 12.06 -14.77 -12.18
C GLU A 105 12.49 -14.38 -10.77
N ALA A 106 11.64 -14.62 -9.76
CA ALA A 106 11.99 -14.37 -8.38
C ALA A 106 13.18 -15.24 -7.94
N LEU A 107 13.17 -16.53 -8.30
CA LEU A 107 14.28 -17.45 -8.02
C LEU A 107 15.59 -17.01 -8.71
N LYS A 108 15.53 -16.52 -9.95
CA LYS A 108 16.70 -15.96 -10.66
C LYS A 108 17.28 -14.72 -9.94
N LEU A 109 16.45 -13.96 -9.22
CA LEU A 109 16.88 -12.84 -8.38
C LEU A 109 17.25 -13.24 -6.95
N GLY A 110 17.31 -14.54 -6.64
CA GLY A 110 17.64 -15.06 -5.31
C GLY A 110 16.52 -14.93 -4.28
N VAL A 111 15.29 -14.63 -4.72
CA VAL A 111 14.10 -14.55 -3.86
C VAL A 111 13.38 -15.89 -3.87
N ARG A 112 13.14 -16.45 -2.68
CA ARG A 112 12.35 -17.68 -2.54
C ARG A 112 10.88 -17.39 -2.80
N ALA A 113 10.37 -17.78 -3.96
CA ALA A 113 8.95 -17.70 -4.31
C ALA A 113 8.41 -19.07 -4.78
N LYS A 114 7.11 -19.30 -4.61
CA LYS A 114 6.43 -20.54 -5.00
C LYS A 114 5.10 -20.23 -5.67
N ALA A 115 4.93 -20.70 -6.90
CA ALA A 115 3.65 -20.72 -7.61
C ALA A 115 2.80 -21.91 -7.15
N HIS A 116 1.50 -21.68 -6.96
CA HIS A 116 0.54 -22.68 -6.50
C HIS A 116 -0.63 -22.77 -7.46
N ASN A 117 -0.81 -23.94 -8.05
CA ASN A 117 -2.05 -24.35 -8.69
C ASN A 117 -2.67 -25.49 -7.86
N ILE A 118 -3.32 -25.10 -6.75
CA ILE A 118 -3.87 -26.03 -5.76
C ILE A 118 -5.37 -25.73 -5.60
N PRO A 119 -6.29 -26.62 -6.03
CA PRO A 119 -7.73 -26.36 -6.00
C PRO A 119 -8.33 -26.00 -4.63
N SER A 120 -7.72 -26.50 -3.55
CA SER A 120 -8.13 -26.22 -2.17
C SER A 120 -7.59 -24.90 -1.61
N LEU A 121 -6.60 -24.28 -2.25
CA LEU A 121 -6.05 -23.00 -1.83
C LEU A 121 -6.91 -21.85 -2.39
N LYS A 122 -7.80 -21.32 -1.56
CA LYS A 122 -8.74 -20.27 -1.94
C LYS A 122 -8.13 -18.86 -1.82
N LEU A 123 -8.90 -17.85 -2.24
CA LEU A 123 -8.51 -16.45 -2.19
C LEU A 123 -8.93 -15.83 -0.85
N GLU A 124 -8.11 -14.91 -0.34
CA GLU A 124 -8.43 -14.10 0.83
C GLU A 124 -9.17 -12.81 0.42
N TYR A 125 -9.76 -12.13 1.40
CA TYR A 125 -10.61 -10.99 1.11
C TYR A 125 -9.88 -9.77 0.55
N GLY A 126 -8.55 -9.67 0.76
CA GLY A 126 -7.72 -8.66 0.11
C GLY A 126 -7.76 -8.78 -1.42
N THR A 127 -7.92 -10.00 -1.96
CA THR A 127 -8.17 -10.23 -3.38
C THR A 127 -9.66 -10.16 -3.73
N LEU A 128 -10.52 -10.77 -2.92
CA LEU A 128 -11.93 -10.93 -3.27
C LEU A 128 -12.71 -9.60 -3.29
N VAL A 129 -12.43 -8.68 -2.35
CA VAL A 129 -13.14 -7.39 -2.29
C VAL A 129 -12.89 -6.54 -3.54
N PRO A 130 -11.64 -6.32 -4.02
CA PRO A 130 -11.40 -5.68 -5.30
C PRO A 130 -12.07 -6.40 -6.48
N MET A 131 -11.93 -7.73 -6.56
CA MET A 131 -12.47 -8.50 -7.69
C MET A 131 -14.00 -8.49 -7.74
N ARG A 132 -14.67 -8.38 -6.58
CA ARG A 132 -16.12 -8.15 -6.50
C ARG A 132 -16.54 -6.88 -7.24
N TYR A 133 -15.80 -5.79 -7.17
CA TYR A 133 -16.20 -4.54 -7.84
C TYR A 133 -15.61 -4.38 -9.24
N MET A 134 -14.57 -5.13 -9.54
CA MET A 134 -13.81 -4.96 -10.78
C MET A 134 -14.10 -6.03 -11.83
N ASN A 135 -14.49 -7.24 -11.41
CA ASN A 135 -14.43 -8.45 -12.22
C ASN A 135 -15.66 -9.36 -12.10
N GLU A 136 -16.85 -8.81 -11.84
CA GLU A 136 -18.10 -9.61 -11.72
C GLU A 136 -18.44 -10.38 -13.00
N ASP A 137 -18.05 -9.85 -14.16
CA ASP A 137 -18.23 -10.44 -15.48
C ASP A 137 -17.14 -11.44 -15.87
N LYS A 138 -16.18 -11.71 -14.97
CA LYS A 138 -15.05 -12.63 -15.17
C LYS A 138 -14.16 -12.28 -16.36
N HIS A 139 -14.09 -11.01 -16.72
CA HIS A 139 -13.28 -10.56 -17.85
C HIS A 139 -11.77 -10.74 -17.62
N PHE A 140 -11.30 -10.52 -16.40
CA PHE A 140 -9.89 -10.63 -16.04
C PHE A 140 -9.60 -12.00 -15.43
N LYS A 141 -8.47 -12.60 -15.81
CA LYS A 141 -7.83 -13.66 -15.01
C LYS A 141 -7.24 -13.06 -13.74
N VAL A 142 -7.14 -13.86 -12.68
CA VAL A 142 -6.66 -13.41 -11.36
C VAL A 142 -5.40 -14.18 -10.94
N VAL A 143 -4.41 -13.46 -10.45
CA VAL A 143 -3.28 -14.02 -9.69
C VAL A 143 -3.21 -13.29 -8.36
N SER A 144 -3.21 -14.02 -7.25
CA SER A 144 -3.04 -13.44 -5.91
C SER A 144 -1.63 -13.73 -5.41
N ILE A 145 -0.97 -12.75 -4.82
CA ILE A 145 0.38 -12.89 -4.25
C ILE A 145 0.32 -12.47 -2.79
N SER A 146 0.85 -13.31 -1.90
CA SER A 146 0.87 -13.03 -0.46
C SER A 146 1.62 -11.74 -0.16
N ALA A 147 0.98 -10.81 0.55
CA ALA A 147 1.58 -9.54 0.96
C ALA A 147 1.47 -9.28 2.47
N PHE A 148 0.95 -10.24 3.25
CA PHE A 148 1.09 -10.23 4.69
C PHE A 148 2.29 -11.10 5.10
N CYS A 149 3.48 -10.52 4.93
CA CYS A 149 4.74 -11.19 5.15
C CYS A 149 5.31 -10.81 6.53
N THR A 150 5.33 -11.76 7.46
CA THR A 150 5.63 -11.49 8.88
C THR A 150 7.12 -11.55 9.23
N VAL A 151 7.93 -12.21 8.39
CA VAL A 151 9.35 -12.50 8.64
C VAL A 151 10.24 -12.19 7.45
N HIS A 152 9.71 -11.51 6.43
CA HIS A 152 10.41 -11.26 5.18
C HIS A 152 11.10 -9.90 5.19
N ASP A 153 12.19 -9.78 4.45
CA ASP A 153 12.92 -8.52 4.29
C ASP A 153 12.31 -7.66 3.18
N PHE A 154 12.28 -6.34 3.38
CA PHE A 154 11.91 -5.38 2.35
C PHE A 154 12.81 -5.46 1.12
N ALA A 155 14.09 -5.78 1.29
CA ALA A 155 15.01 -5.97 0.17
C ALA A 155 14.55 -7.11 -0.76
N ASP A 156 14.01 -8.20 -0.20
CA ASP A 156 13.51 -9.32 -0.99
C ASP A 156 12.12 -9.02 -1.58
N SER A 157 11.25 -8.30 -0.86
CA SER A 157 9.98 -7.82 -1.44
C SER A 157 10.19 -6.87 -2.61
N ARG A 158 11.22 -6.01 -2.54
CA ARG A 158 11.58 -5.13 -3.65
C ARG A 158 12.00 -5.95 -4.87
N LYS A 159 12.90 -6.92 -4.68
CA LYS A 159 13.33 -7.84 -5.76
C LYS A 159 12.17 -8.64 -6.32
N LEU A 160 11.19 -9.03 -5.50
CA LEU A 160 9.97 -9.69 -5.98
C LEU A 160 9.17 -8.77 -6.91
N GLY A 161 9.04 -7.48 -6.59
CA GLY A 161 8.47 -6.48 -7.49
C GLY A 161 9.22 -6.41 -8.83
N GLU A 162 10.55 -6.40 -8.80
CA GLU A 162 11.39 -6.43 -10.00
C GLU A 162 11.20 -7.72 -10.82
N ALA A 163 11.06 -8.88 -10.15
CA ALA A 163 10.77 -10.16 -10.79
C ALA A 163 9.40 -10.19 -11.46
N ILE A 164 8.37 -9.60 -10.84
CA ILE A 164 7.03 -9.48 -11.41
C ILE A 164 7.07 -8.71 -12.73
N LEU A 165 7.81 -7.60 -12.80
CA LEU A 165 7.95 -6.85 -14.05
C LEU A 165 8.59 -7.70 -15.16
N LYS A 166 9.68 -8.41 -14.85
CA LYS A 166 10.37 -9.30 -15.79
C LYS A 166 9.49 -10.46 -16.28
N ALA A 167 8.65 -11.00 -15.40
CA ALA A 167 7.70 -12.05 -15.77
C ALA A 167 6.62 -11.50 -16.71
N ILE A 168 6.10 -10.29 -16.45
CA ILE A 168 5.14 -9.61 -17.31
C ILE A 168 5.73 -9.34 -18.70
N GLU A 169 6.99 -8.93 -18.81
CA GLU A 169 7.65 -8.70 -20.11
C GLU A 169 7.71 -9.98 -20.99
N GLN A 170 7.77 -11.14 -20.35
CA GLN A 170 7.81 -12.47 -20.99
C GLN A 170 6.42 -13.04 -21.30
N TYR A 171 5.39 -12.67 -20.54
CA TYR A 171 4.02 -13.13 -20.71
C TYR A 171 3.39 -12.65 -22.03
N ASP A 172 2.51 -13.44 -22.63
CA ASP A 172 1.75 -13.03 -23.82
C ASP A 172 0.40 -12.40 -23.42
N GLY A 173 0.47 -11.20 -22.85
CA GLY A 173 -0.73 -10.46 -22.44
C GLY A 173 -0.45 -9.10 -21.83
N THR A 174 -1.53 -8.44 -21.41
CA THR A 174 -1.54 -7.14 -20.76
C THR A 174 -2.02 -7.28 -19.32
N VAL A 175 -1.19 -6.84 -18.39
CA VAL A 175 -1.36 -7.06 -16.96
C VAL A 175 -1.62 -5.74 -16.24
N ALA A 176 -2.51 -5.77 -15.26
CA ALA A 176 -2.60 -4.76 -14.22
C ALA A 176 -2.16 -5.33 -12.87
N VAL A 177 -1.51 -4.51 -12.04
CA VAL A 177 -1.02 -4.90 -10.71
C VAL A 177 -1.63 -4.01 -9.65
N LEU A 178 -2.26 -4.62 -8.65
CA LEU A 178 -2.96 -3.94 -7.57
C LEU A 178 -2.31 -4.30 -6.24
N ALA A 179 -1.68 -3.33 -5.60
CA ALA A 179 -1.30 -3.44 -4.19
C ALA A 179 -2.56 -3.25 -3.34
N SER A 180 -3.16 -4.36 -2.92
CA SER A 180 -4.38 -4.35 -2.12
C SER A 180 -3.99 -4.29 -0.65
N GLY A 181 -4.01 -3.07 -0.15
CA GLY A 181 -3.43 -2.68 1.11
C GLY A 181 -3.91 -1.28 1.43
N SER A 182 -4.27 -1.08 2.67
CA SER A 182 -4.40 0.22 3.27
C SER A 182 -2.98 0.74 3.64
N LEU A 183 -2.93 1.95 4.19
CA LEU A 183 -1.75 2.67 4.65
C LEU A 183 -1.56 2.33 6.14
N SER A 184 -1.80 3.27 7.06
CA SER A 184 -1.73 3.00 8.50
C SER A 184 -2.81 2.00 8.90
N HIS A 185 -2.46 0.95 9.63
CA HIS A 185 -3.37 -0.16 9.87
C HIS A 185 -3.36 -0.63 11.33
N ARG A 186 -3.48 0.34 12.23
CA ARG A 186 -3.74 0.09 13.65
C ARG A 186 -5.24 0.02 13.91
N PHE A 187 -5.74 -1.15 14.29
CA PHE A 187 -7.12 -1.28 14.77
C PHE A 187 -7.35 -0.46 16.05
N ILE A 188 -8.55 0.10 16.16
CA ILE A 188 -9.02 0.69 17.41
C ILE A 188 -9.20 -0.41 18.46
N ASP A 189 -8.97 -0.08 19.72
CA ASP A 189 -9.19 -1.02 20.82
C ASP A 189 -10.67 -1.46 20.83
N ASP A 190 -10.91 -2.77 21.02
CA ASP A 190 -12.23 -3.39 20.85
C ASP A 190 -13.35 -2.70 21.65
N GLN A 191 -13.05 -2.23 22.86
CA GLN A 191 -13.97 -1.48 23.73
C GLN A 191 -14.52 -0.19 23.09
N ARG A 192 -13.90 0.29 22.01
CA ARG A 192 -14.23 1.50 21.27
C ARG A 192 -14.47 1.22 19.79
N ALA A 193 -14.68 -0.03 19.39
CA ALA A 193 -14.80 -0.45 17.99
C ALA A 193 -15.85 0.37 17.19
N GLU A 194 -16.96 0.76 17.83
CA GLU A 194 -18.02 1.55 17.20
C GLU A 194 -17.57 2.96 16.77
N GLU A 195 -16.55 3.52 17.41
CA GLU A 195 -15.96 4.83 17.07
C GLU A 195 -15.04 4.75 15.84
N GLY A 196 -14.50 3.57 15.55
CA GLY A 196 -13.34 3.38 14.65
C GLY A 196 -13.67 3.35 13.17
N MET A 197 -14.91 3.01 12.79
CA MET A 197 -15.23 2.68 11.39
C MET A 197 -14.92 3.82 10.40
N ASN A 198 -14.96 5.07 10.83
CA ASN A 198 -14.68 6.25 10.00
C ASN A 198 -13.61 7.17 10.59
N SER A 199 -12.81 6.71 11.55
CA SER A 199 -11.85 7.55 12.28
C SER A 199 -10.44 6.94 12.29
N TYR A 200 -9.43 7.80 12.34
CA TYR A 200 -8.06 7.36 12.55
C TYR A 200 -7.87 6.96 14.02
N THR A 201 -7.16 5.87 14.26
CA THR A 201 -6.88 5.41 15.62
C THR A 201 -5.99 6.39 16.39
N ARG A 202 -5.03 7.05 15.73
CA ARG A 202 -4.20 8.11 16.29
C ARG A 202 -4.07 9.29 15.32
N GLU A 203 -3.93 10.48 15.87
CA GLU A 203 -3.60 11.68 15.08
C GLU A 203 -2.25 11.54 14.36
N PHE A 204 -1.29 10.84 14.97
CA PHE A 204 -0.01 10.52 14.32
C PHE A 204 -0.21 9.75 13.01
N ASP A 205 -1.08 8.73 13.01
CA ASP A 205 -1.37 7.92 11.83
C ASP A 205 -1.98 8.77 10.71
N ARG A 206 -2.93 9.65 11.05
CA ARG A 206 -3.52 10.61 10.10
C ARG A 206 -2.47 11.49 9.43
N GLN A 207 -1.59 12.09 10.22
CA GLN A 207 -0.56 13.00 9.72
C GLN A 207 0.46 12.28 8.82
N MET A 208 0.83 11.05 9.18
CA MET A 208 1.75 10.25 8.38
C MET A 208 1.10 9.80 7.07
N ASP A 209 -0.17 9.37 7.08
CA ASP A 209 -0.91 9.03 5.86
C ASP A 209 -1.03 10.24 4.92
N GLU A 210 -1.41 11.40 5.45
CA GLU A 210 -1.47 12.64 4.66
C GLU A 210 -0.11 13.02 4.06
N ARG A 211 0.97 12.82 4.82
CA ARG A 211 2.34 13.02 4.33
C ARG A 211 2.69 12.05 3.21
N VAL A 212 2.39 10.77 3.35
CA VAL A 212 2.61 9.74 2.31
C VAL A 212 1.85 10.10 1.03
N VAL A 213 0.57 10.44 1.14
CA VAL A 213 -0.24 10.85 -0.02
C VAL A 213 0.34 12.08 -0.70
N LYS A 214 0.80 13.07 0.08
CA LYS A 214 1.46 14.26 -0.47
C LYS A 214 2.72 13.89 -1.24
N LEU A 215 3.61 13.08 -0.66
CA LEU A 215 4.84 12.62 -1.30
C LEU A 215 4.55 11.94 -2.65
N TRP A 216 3.56 11.04 -2.69
CA TRP A 216 3.17 10.31 -3.90
C TRP A 216 2.58 11.22 -4.99
N ARG A 217 1.78 12.22 -4.61
CA ARG A 217 1.24 13.22 -5.56
C ARG A 217 2.32 14.12 -6.14
N GLU A 218 3.33 14.44 -5.34
CA GLU A 218 4.46 15.29 -5.74
C GLU A 218 5.57 14.51 -6.47
N GLY A 219 5.48 13.18 -6.53
CA GLY A 219 6.50 12.31 -7.13
C GLY A 219 7.76 12.16 -6.26
N GLN A 220 7.68 12.48 -4.96
CA GLN A 220 8.78 12.40 -3.99
C GLN A 220 8.95 10.97 -3.46
N PHE A 221 9.19 10.02 -4.37
CA PHE A 221 9.30 8.59 -4.02
C PHE A 221 10.60 8.25 -3.32
N LYS A 222 11.70 8.97 -3.58
CA LYS A 222 12.95 8.79 -2.84
C LYS A 222 12.75 9.06 -1.35
N GLU A 223 12.12 10.18 -1.03
CA GLU A 223 11.78 10.54 0.35
C GLU A 223 10.84 9.51 0.98
N PHE A 224 9.80 9.08 0.25
CA PHE A 224 8.89 8.04 0.74
C PHE A 224 9.62 6.71 1.01
N CYS A 225 10.44 6.23 0.08
CA CYS A 225 11.18 4.97 0.23
C CYS A 225 12.12 5.00 1.44
N ASN A 226 12.73 6.16 1.74
CA ASN A 226 13.60 6.31 2.91
C ASN A 226 12.83 6.22 4.24
N MET A 227 11.61 6.76 4.30
CA MET A 227 10.78 6.71 5.51
C MET A 227 9.93 5.43 5.62
N LEU A 228 9.83 4.63 4.55
CA LEU A 228 8.93 3.48 4.47
C LEU A 228 9.13 2.44 5.60
N PRO A 229 10.37 2.05 5.99
CA PRO A 229 10.57 1.12 7.11
C PRO A 229 9.98 1.67 8.43
N GLU A 230 10.28 2.92 8.77
CA GLU A 230 9.76 3.56 9.98
C GLU A 230 8.25 3.76 9.92
N TYR A 231 7.70 4.07 8.75
CA TYR A 231 6.28 4.19 8.54
C TYR A 231 5.57 2.84 8.78
N ALA A 232 6.12 1.75 8.23
CA ALA A 232 5.55 0.41 8.39
C ALA A 232 5.52 0.00 9.88
N ASP A 233 6.62 0.23 10.61
CA ASP A 233 6.72 -0.07 12.04
C ASP A 233 5.81 0.84 12.89
N TYR A 234 5.96 2.16 12.76
CA TYR A 234 5.32 3.11 13.68
C TYR A 234 3.84 3.35 13.38
N CYS A 235 3.42 3.19 12.12
CA CYS A 235 2.02 3.35 11.70
C CYS A 235 1.28 2.00 11.58
N TYR A 236 1.95 0.89 11.93
CA TYR A 236 1.41 -0.47 11.76
C TYR A 236 0.91 -0.67 10.34
N GLY A 237 1.75 -0.40 9.34
CA GLY A 237 1.33 -0.45 7.95
C GLY A 237 0.76 -1.84 7.60
N GLU A 238 -0.32 -1.88 6.82
CA GLU A 238 -1.00 -3.15 6.56
C GLU A 238 -0.08 -4.15 5.85
N GLY A 239 -0.05 -5.39 6.35
CA GLY A 239 0.89 -6.41 5.86
C GLY A 239 2.36 -5.97 5.96
N ASN A 240 2.69 -5.11 6.93
CA ASN A 240 3.99 -4.45 7.07
C ASN A 240 4.43 -3.68 5.80
N MET A 241 3.48 -3.19 5.00
CA MET A 241 3.69 -2.48 3.73
C MET A 241 4.40 -3.30 2.63
N HIS A 242 4.48 -4.62 2.74
CA HIS A 242 5.15 -5.45 1.73
C HIS A 242 4.51 -5.33 0.34
N ASP A 243 3.20 -5.12 0.26
CA ASP A 243 2.48 -4.82 -0.99
C ASP A 243 3.02 -3.56 -1.70
N THR A 244 3.31 -2.53 -0.92
CA THR A 244 3.78 -1.23 -1.36
C THR A 244 5.25 -1.31 -1.74
N VAL A 245 6.04 -2.08 -0.98
CA VAL A 245 7.43 -2.39 -1.33
C VAL A 245 7.50 -3.14 -2.67
N MET A 246 6.67 -4.17 -2.86
CA MET A 246 6.60 -4.90 -4.13
C MET A 246 6.17 -3.98 -5.29
N LEU A 247 5.14 -3.16 -5.08
CA LEU A 247 4.65 -2.22 -6.08
C LEU A 247 5.72 -1.21 -6.50
N LEU A 248 6.44 -0.62 -5.55
CA LEU A 248 7.52 0.32 -5.85
C LEU A 248 8.74 -0.39 -6.46
N GLY A 249 9.08 -1.61 -6.02
CA GLY A 249 10.14 -2.40 -6.63
C GLY A 249 9.90 -2.60 -8.13
N MET A 250 8.66 -2.95 -8.49
CA MET A 250 8.21 -3.07 -9.88
C MET A 250 8.29 -1.75 -10.65
N LEU A 251 8.03 -0.62 -10.01
CA LEU A 251 7.99 0.71 -10.65
C LEU A 251 9.36 1.42 -10.73
N GLY A 252 10.44 0.82 -10.20
CA GLY A 252 11.77 1.41 -10.22
C GLY A 252 12.20 2.11 -8.91
N TRP A 253 11.48 1.85 -7.82
CA TRP A 253 11.81 2.22 -6.45
C TRP A 253 11.98 3.74 -6.26
N ASP A 254 13.14 4.16 -5.77
CA ASP A 254 13.52 5.54 -5.48
C ASP A 254 13.80 6.38 -6.73
N LYS A 255 13.83 5.74 -7.92
CA LYS A 255 13.98 6.41 -9.22
C LYS A 255 12.65 6.67 -9.90
N TYR A 256 11.54 6.15 -9.36
CA TYR A 256 10.22 6.39 -9.90
C TYR A 256 9.81 7.86 -9.63
N ASP A 257 9.54 8.62 -10.68
CA ASP A 257 9.28 10.08 -10.61
C ASP A 257 7.92 10.48 -11.19
N ALA A 258 7.15 9.51 -11.71
CA ALA A 258 5.84 9.77 -12.27
C ALA A 258 4.82 10.03 -11.16
N ARG A 259 4.12 11.17 -11.26
CA ARG A 259 3.13 11.59 -10.27
C ARG A 259 1.96 10.62 -10.21
N TRP A 260 1.56 10.26 -9.00
CA TRP A 260 0.36 9.46 -8.80
C TRP A 260 -0.88 10.34 -8.84
N SER A 261 -1.90 9.90 -9.57
CA SER A 261 -3.20 10.58 -9.64
C SER A 261 -4.25 9.85 -8.80
N LEU A 262 -4.95 10.61 -7.94
CA LEU A 262 -6.15 10.13 -7.24
C LEU A 262 -7.29 10.07 -8.25
N SER A 263 -8.11 9.01 -8.16
CA SER A 263 -9.39 9.01 -8.87
C SER A 263 -10.23 10.23 -8.44
N PRO A 264 -10.85 11.00 -9.36
CA PRO A 264 -11.68 12.14 -9.03
C PRO A 264 -12.86 11.82 -8.08
N SER A 265 -13.41 10.60 -8.16
CA SER A 265 -14.46 10.09 -7.26
C SER A 265 -13.99 9.93 -5.80
N TYR A 266 -12.68 10.01 -5.57
CA TYR A 266 -12.03 9.78 -4.29
C TYR A 266 -11.83 11.05 -3.46
N SER A 267 -11.88 12.25 -4.06
CA SER A 267 -11.51 13.51 -3.38
C SER A 267 -12.46 13.93 -2.24
N GLN A 268 -13.65 13.32 -2.13
CA GLN A 268 -14.63 13.57 -1.07
C GLN A 268 -14.47 12.64 0.16
N ALA A 269 -13.56 11.66 0.14
CA ALA A 269 -13.44 10.62 1.17
C ALA A 269 -12.05 10.60 1.86
N LEU A 270 -11.54 11.76 2.29
CA LEU A 270 -10.34 11.84 3.13
C LEU A 270 -10.67 11.60 4.61
N ALA A 271 -10.94 10.34 4.94
CA ALA A 271 -10.88 9.74 6.28
C ALA A 271 -10.95 8.20 6.16
N PRO A 272 -10.38 7.46 7.12
CA PRO A 272 -9.00 7.00 7.20
C PRO A 272 -8.62 5.99 6.10
N VAL A 273 -7.36 6.03 5.69
CA VAL A 273 -6.64 4.87 5.12
C VAL A 273 -7.24 4.25 3.85
N ARG A 274 -7.63 5.10 2.91
CA ARG A 274 -8.17 4.63 1.65
C ARG A 274 -7.50 5.41 0.57
N LEU A 275 -6.86 4.69 -0.32
CA LEU A 275 -6.16 5.31 -1.42
C LEU A 275 -6.29 4.40 -2.60
N THR A 276 -6.82 4.98 -3.67
CA THR A 276 -6.72 4.42 -5.00
C THR A 276 -5.86 5.38 -5.81
N LEU A 277 -4.59 5.04 -5.96
CA LEU A 277 -3.64 5.84 -6.74
C LEU A 277 -3.15 5.07 -7.94
N PHE A 278 -3.02 5.77 -9.07
CA PHE A 278 -2.51 5.20 -10.32
C PHE A 278 -1.21 5.86 -10.73
N SER A 279 -0.28 5.03 -11.20
CA SER A 279 0.84 5.46 -12.05
C SER A 279 0.43 5.48 -13.51
N ARG A 280 0.73 6.57 -14.24
CA ARG A 280 0.70 6.58 -15.71
C ARG A 280 2.11 6.25 -16.21
N PHE A 281 2.29 5.15 -16.93
CA PHE A 281 3.58 4.82 -17.54
C PHE A 281 3.97 5.90 -18.55
N PRO A 282 5.20 6.46 -18.50
CA PRO A 282 5.66 7.37 -19.54
C PRO A 282 5.84 6.58 -20.84
N ARG A 283 5.10 6.95 -21.90
CA ARG A 283 5.41 6.50 -23.26
C ARG A 283 6.76 7.12 -23.66
N LYS A 284 7.78 6.30 -23.88
CA LYS A 284 8.96 6.73 -24.64
C LYS A 284 8.56 6.84 -26.11
N GLU A 285 8.15 8.02 -26.56
CA GLU A 285 8.14 8.34 -27.99
C GLU A 285 9.55 8.83 -28.41
N PRO A 286 10.11 8.37 -29.53
CA PRO A 286 11.41 8.85 -30.01
C PRO A 286 11.28 10.29 -30.54
N PRO A 287 12.37 11.09 -30.52
CA PRO A 287 12.30 12.51 -30.85
C PRO A 287 12.17 12.69 -32.37
N CYS A 288 10.95 12.95 -32.84
CA CYS A 288 10.75 13.40 -34.22
C CYS A 288 10.86 14.93 -34.27
N ARG A 289 11.93 15.42 -34.90
CA ARG A 289 12.10 16.83 -35.26
C ARG A 289 11.21 17.17 -36.45
N THR A 290 10.29 18.12 -36.29
CA THR A 290 9.90 19.05 -37.36
C THR A 290 9.20 20.28 -36.77
N LEU A 291 9.68 21.46 -37.18
CA LEU A 291 9.05 22.76 -36.94
C LEU A 291 7.68 22.85 -37.65
N SER A 292 6.68 23.43 -36.99
CA SER A 292 5.94 24.54 -37.60
C SER A 292 5.38 25.46 -36.52
N TRP A 293 5.57 26.76 -36.73
CA TRP A 293 5.06 27.86 -35.93
C TRP A 293 3.71 28.29 -36.51
N ASN A 294 2.70 28.46 -35.65
CA ASN A 294 1.85 29.65 -35.66
C ASN A 294 0.92 29.71 -34.41
N VAL A 295 1.18 30.74 -33.59
CA VAL A 295 0.20 31.63 -32.91
C VAL A 295 -0.67 30.98 -31.80
N LEU A 296 -0.60 31.39 -30.51
CA LEU A 296 -0.94 32.73 -30.00
C LEU A 296 -0.37 32.98 -28.58
N LYS A 297 0.00 34.24 -28.33
CA LYS A 297 0.55 34.86 -27.10
C LYS A 297 -0.45 34.78 -25.92
N ILE A 298 -0.04 34.89 -24.64
CA ILE A 298 0.05 36.17 -23.90
C ILE A 298 0.89 36.03 -22.60
N PHE A 299 1.83 36.98 -22.48
CA PHE A 299 2.65 37.52 -21.39
C PHE A 299 2.62 36.96 -19.95
N VAL A 300 3.84 36.69 -19.43
CA VAL A 300 4.22 37.03 -18.04
C VAL A 300 5.55 37.78 -18.05
N LYS A 301 5.52 39.05 -17.63
CA LYS A 301 6.71 39.82 -17.24
C LYS A 301 7.18 39.33 -15.86
N LYS A 302 8.47 38.97 -15.74
CA LYS A 302 9.22 39.18 -14.48
C LYS A 302 9.72 40.64 -14.43
N PRO A 303 10.02 41.17 -13.24
CA PRO A 303 11.43 41.17 -12.84
C PRO A 303 11.68 40.73 -11.39
N ALA A 304 12.96 40.46 -11.16
CA ALA A 304 13.60 40.00 -9.93
C ALA A 304 13.55 41.02 -8.77
N TYR A 305 13.73 40.55 -7.53
CA TYR A 305 14.96 40.76 -6.72
C TYR A 305 14.76 40.34 -5.24
N LEU A 306 15.87 39.86 -4.65
CA LEU A 306 16.33 39.97 -3.25
C LEU A 306 15.54 39.35 -2.08
N SER A 307 16.23 38.39 -1.44
CA SER A 307 16.41 38.17 0.01
C SER A 307 15.22 38.41 0.96
N CYS A 308 14.81 37.35 1.67
CA CYS A 308 14.77 37.32 3.14
C CYS A 308 14.43 35.90 3.64
N LEU A 309 15.33 35.32 4.42
CA LEU A 309 15.05 34.23 5.36
C LEU A 309 14.09 34.74 6.45
N PRO A 310 13.12 33.94 6.91
CA PRO A 310 12.64 34.03 8.28
C PRO A 310 13.41 33.03 9.14
N VAL A 311 14.41 33.54 9.86
CA VAL A 311 14.88 32.93 11.11
C VAL A 311 13.73 33.10 12.11
N LEU A 312 13.17 31.99 12.59
CA LEU A 312 12.28 32.01 13.75
C LEU A 312 13.13 32.25 15.00
N THR A 313 13.17 33.50 15.45
CA THR A 313 13.71 33.89 16.76
C THR A 313 12.64 33.65 17.83
N LEU A 314 12.89 32.69 18.73
CA LEU A 314 12.13 32.53 19.98
C LEU A 314 12.28 33.80 20.83
N HIS A 315 11.19 34.53 21.04
CA HIS A 315 11.13 35.58 22.05
C HIS A 315 10.86 34.98 23.44
N TRP A 316 11.90 34.92 24.26
CA TRP A 316 11.78 34.76 25.71
C TRP A 316 11.29 36.06 26.33
N ARG A 317 10.11 36.05 26.95
CA ARG A 317 9.71 37.09 27.90
C ARG A 317 10.32 36.76 29.26
N GLN A 318 11.42 37.43 29.61
CA GLN A 318 11.83 37.59 31.00
C GLN A 318 11.04 38.75 31.63
N ARG A 319 10.35 38.48 32.73
CA ARG A 319 10.23 39.43 33.85
C ARG A 319 10.97 38.79 35.02
N GLY A 320 12.07 39.41 35.43
CA GLY A 320 12.92 38.95 36.52
C GLY A 320 12.33 39.25 37.89
N PHE A 321 12.90 38.63 38.91
CA PHE A 321 13.65 39.32 39.96
C PHE A 321 14.59 38.31 40.67
N PHE A 322 15.77 38.81 41.03
CA PHE A 322 16.90 38.13 41.65
C PHE A 322 16.63 37.61 43.08
N ARG A 323 17.28 36.49 43.45
CA ARG A 323 18.14 36.41 44.64
C ARG A 323 19.15 35.26 44.51
N LEU A 324 20.44 35.61 44.50
CA LEU A 324 21.53 34.68 44.82
C LEU A 324 21.55 34.45 46.34
N GLY A 325 21.81 33.21 46.73
CA GLY A 325 22.13 32.80 48.10
C GLY A 325 22.95 31.52 48.04
N GLU A 326 24.08 31.55 48.73
CA GLU A 326 25.28 30.71 48.62
C GLU A 326 25.12 29.27 49.15
N TYR A 327 26.09 28.44 48.75
CA TYR A 327 26.78 27.35 49.48
C TYR A 327 26.00 26.46 50.48
N VAL A 328 26.16 25.14 50.36
CA VAL A 328 27.02 24.31 51.25
C VAL A 328 27.00 22.85 50.76
N ALA A 329 28.19 22.26 50.67
CA ALA A 329 28.43 20.83 50.47
C ALA A 329 28.18 20.03 51.75
N GLY A 330 27.60 18.82 51.66
CA GLY A 330 27.49 17.94 52.83
C GLY A 330 26.77 16.60 52.62
N ARG A 331 27.56 15.59 52.22
CA ARG A 331 27.59 14.18 52.69
C ARG A 331 26.31 13.36 53.01
N THR A 332 26.38 12.12 52.47
CA THR A 332 26.13 10.78 53.08
C THR A 332 24.74 10.11 53.10
N GLY A 333 24.74 8.83 52.66
CA GLY A 333 23.78 7.75 52.96
C GLY A 333 22.64 7.63 51.94
N SER A 334 22.20 6.48 51.42
CA SER A 334 22.43 5.06 51.71
C SER A 334 21.80 4.20 50.58
N ILE A 335 22.47 3.11 50.19
CA ILE A 335 21.95 1.95 49.41
C ILE A 335 21.35 0.96 50.44
N PRO A 336 20.19 0.26 50.24
CA PRO A 336 20.13 -0.90 49.32
C PRO A 336 18.78 -1.25 48.66
N GLY A 337 18.86 -1.96 47.52
CA GLY A 337 17.72 -2.65 46.92
C GLY A 337 18.03 -3.31 45.57
N LYS A 338 18.75 -4.43 45.59
CA LYS A 338 18.86 -5.36 44.45
C LYS A 338 17.52 -6.08 44.23
N TRP A 339 17.05 -6.17 42.99
CA TRP A 339 16.43 -7.38 42.44
C TRP A 339 16.70 -7.46 40.94
N LEU A 340 17.62 -8.36 40.58
CA LEU A 340 17.69 -8.99 39.27
C LEU A 340 16.56 -10.03 39.19
N MET A 341 15.84 -10.08 38.08
CA MET A 341 15.43 -11.36 37.49
C MET A 341 15.64 -11.29 35.99
N ALA A 342 16.70 -11.97 35.56
CA ALA A 342 16.83 -12.51 34.22
C ALA A 342 16.10 -13.87 34.21
N SER A 343 15.30 -14.13 33.18
CA SER A 343 14.84 -15.46 32.84
C SER A 343 15.04 -15.67 31.35
N THR A 344 16.24 -16.12 31.02
CA THR A 344 16.58 -16.88 29.82
C THR A 344 15.91 -18.24 29.90
N ILE A 345 15.02 -18.57 28.95
CA ILE A 345 14.63 -19.96 28.65
C ILE A 345 14.56 -20.13 27.13
N THR A 346 15.57 -20.82 26.62
CA THR A 346 15.62 -21.69 25.43
C THR A 346 16.70 -22.72 25.80
N PRO A 347 16.66 -24.01 25.36
CA PRO A 347 16.19 -24.49 24.05
C PRO A 347 15.42 -25.83 24.08
N LEU A 348 14.81 -26.24 22.95
CA LEU A 348 15.24 -27.41 22.17
C LEU A 348 14.39 -27.63 20.91
N CYS A 349 15.08 -28.08 19.86
CA CYS A 349 14.59 -28.53 18.55
C CYS A 349 13.62 -29.71 18.62
N ILE A 350 12.66 -29.75 17.69
CA ILE A 350 12.52 -30.77 16.63
C ILE A 350 12.10 -30.05 15.34
#